data_AF-A0A2D8G3T4-F1
#
_entry.id   AF-A0A2D8G3T4-F1
#
_cell.length_a   1.000
_cell.length_b   1.000
_cell.length_c   1.000
_cell.angle_alpha   90.00
_cell.angle_beta   90.00
_cell.angle_gamma   90.00
#
_symmetry.space_group_name_H-M   'P 1'
#
loop_
_entity.id
_entity.type
_entity.pdbx_description
1 polymer ?
#
loop_
_entity_poly.entity_id
_entity_poly.type
_entity_poly.pdbx_seq_one_letter_code
_entity_poly.pdbx_strand_id
1 'polypeptide(L)'
;MPKPLTEEQLKDAEICGYVFPVRSMDSGRVKEPGAIDVELEPGKCTFHHFQLAHTSEPNNSDRRRIGILFVFCPTHVKPTTELNSAILVRSEDKFGYWNSGPIPESGLDAAHLRHYNDFWKSYVNPENIFEAERSAASK
;
A
#
# COMPACT_ATOMS: atom_id res chain seq x y z
N MET A 1 -14.13 -24.35 -5.42
CA MET A 1 -13.16 -24.76 -4.38
C MET A 1 -11.78 -24.31 -4.84
N PRO A 2 -10.99 -23.59 -4.00
CA PRO A 2 -9.60 -23.30 -4.35
C PRO A 2 -8.84 -24.61 -4.50
N LYS A 3 -7.98 -24.70 -5.52
CA LYS A 3 -7.21 -25.93 -5.79
C LYS A 3 -5.96 -25.99 -4.90
N PRO A 4 -5.46 -27.20 -4.55
CA PRO A 4 -4.20 -27.35 -3.83
C PRO A 4 -3.03 -26.79 -4.65
N LEU A 5 -2.06 -26.18 -3.95
CA LEU A 5 -0.81 -25.71 -4.54
C LEU A 5 0.07 -26.88 -4.97
N THR A 6 0.88 -26.68 -6.00
CA THR A 6 1.83 -27.69 -6.50
C THR A 6 3.11 -27.70 -5.66
N GLU A 7 3.85 -28.81 -5.69
CA GLU A 7 5.14 -28.97 -4.98
C GLU A 7 6.20 -27.91 -5.37
N GLU A 8 6.09 -27.35 -6.58
CA GLU A 8 6.93 -26.25 -7.05
C GLU A 8 6.60 -24.93 -6.35
N GLN A 9 5.31 -24.66 -6.12
CA GLN A 9 4.83 -23.49 -5.36
C GLN A 9 5.17 -23.57 -3.87
N LEU A 10 5.35 -24.77 -3.33
CA LEU A 10 5.80 -25.00 -1.95
C LEU A 10 7.31 -24.75 -1.78
N LYS A 11 8.13 -25.07 -2.79
CA LYS A 11 9.58 -24.83 -2.78
C LYS A 11 9.96 -23.35 -2.90
N ASP A 12 9.23 -22.57 -3.69
CA ASP A 12 9.47 -21.12 -3.80
C ASP A 12 9.15 -20.37 -2.49
N ALA A 13 8.31 -20.95 -1.63
CA ALA A 13 8.01 -20.41 -0.31
C ALA A 13 9.11 -20.72 0.75
N GLU A 14 9.97 -21.71 0.52
CA GLU A 14 11.09 -22.07 1.41
C GLU A 14 12.36 -21.23 1.18
N ILE A 15 12.46 -20.50 0.06
CA ILE A 15 13.56 -19.56 -0.25
C ILE A 15 13.28 -18.22 0.43
N CYS A 16 13.23 -18.29 1.75
CA CYS A 16 12.72 -17.30 2.68
C CYS A 16 13.42 -15.94 2.63
N GLY A 17 12.56 -14.91 2.64
CA GLY A 17 12.82 -13.55 3.08
C GLY A 17 11.53 -12.87 3.55
N TYR A 18 10.94 -13.40 4.62
CA TYR A 18 9.90 -12.84 5.51
C TYR A 18 8.40 -12.95 5.13
N VAL A 19 7.63 -13.50 6.09
CA VAL A 19 6.22 -13.95 6.13
C VAL A 19 5.34 -12.79 6.69
N PHE A 20 4.07 -12.54 6.33
CA PHE A 20 2.88 -13.39 6.37
C PHE A 20 1.80 -12.98 5.36
N PRO A 21 0.95 -13.91 4.87
CA PRO A 21 -0.35 -13.62 4.25
C PRO A 21 -1.34 -13.10 5.31
N VAL A 22 -1.68 -11.82 5.30
CA VAL A 22 -2.91 -11.31 5.92
C VAL A 22 -3.89 -11.12 4.79
N ARG A 23 -5.00 -11.87 4.77
CA ARG A 23 -6.25 -11.63 4.03
C ARG A 23 -7.34 -11.49 5.08
N SER A 24 -8.17 -10.48 4.94
CA SER A 24 -9.60 -10.59 5.25
C SER A 24 -10.30 -9.42 4.55
N MET A 25 -11.53 -9.64 4.09
CA MET A 25 -12.47 -8.64 3.58
C MET A 25 -13.75 -8.80 4.42
N ASP A 26 -13.99 -7.82 5.30
CA ASP A 26 -15.22 -7.38 6.00
C ASP A 26 -16.26 -8.33 6.68
N SER A 27 -16.68 -7.85 7.87
CA SER A 27 -17.98 -7.85 8.59
C SER A 27 -18.78 -9.12 8.87
N GLY A 28 -18.12 -10.21 9.29
CA GLY A 28 -18.79 -11.22 10.13
C GLY A 28 -19.44 -12.39 9.39
N ARG A 29 -19.10 -12.62 8.12
CA ARG A 29 -19.56 -13.81 7.37
C ARG A 29 -18.48 -14.85 7.07
N VAL A 30 -17.21 -14.57 7.34
CA VAL A 30 -16.12 -15.53 7.12
C VAL A 30 -15.12 -15.45 8.27
N LYS A 31 -15.09 -16.47 9.14
CA LYS A 31 -13.88 -16.76 9.93
C LYS A 31 -12.89 -17.39 8.97
N GLU A 32 -11.98 -16.59 8.40
CA GLU A 32 -10.97 -17.11 7.49
C GLU A 32 -9.90 -17.87 8.27
N PRO A 33 -9.76 -19.19 8.06
CA PRO A 33 -8.70 -19.95 8.71
C PRO A 33 -7.34 -19.39 8.28
N GLY A 34 -6.57 -18.84 9.23
CA GLY A 34 -5.20 -18.35 8.98
C GLY A 34 -5.04 -16.83 8.91
N ALA A 35 -6.12 -16.04 9.07
CA ALA A 35 -5.96 -14.61 9.34
C ALA A 35 -5.28 -14.41 10.71
N ILE A 36 -4.39 -13.41 10.79
CA ILE A 36 -3.70 -13.04 12.03
C ILE A 36 -4.01 -11.59 12.39
N ASP A 37 -4.29 -11.36 13.67
CA ASP A 37 -4.46 -10.02 14.20
C ASP A 37 -3.10 -9.34 14.38
N VAL A 38 -3.05 -8.07 14.00
CA VAL A 38 -1.88 -7.22 14.17
C VAL A 38 -2.18 -6.20 15.26
N GLU A 39 -1.81 -6.56 16.49
CA GLU A 39 -1.97 -5.70 17.66
C GLU A 39 -0.70 -4.90 17.92
N LEU A 40 -0.83 -3.57 17.96
CA LEU A 40 0.30 -2.65 18.12
C LEU A 40 0.06 -1.68 19.27
N GLU A 41 1.10 -1.48 20.07
CA GLU A 41 1.20 -0.34 20.97
C GLU A 41 1.55 0.95 20.21
N PRO A 42 1.23 2.14 20.76
CA PRO A 42 1.64 3.41 20.18
C PRO A 42 3.15 3.46 19.88
N GLY A 43 3.52 3.83 18.66
CA GLY A 43 4.90 3.90 18.21
C GLY A 43 5.46 2.60 17.61
N LYS A 44 4.76 1.47 17.74
CA LYS A 44 5.10 0.24 16.99
C LYS A 44 4.59 0.33 15.55
N CYS A 45 5.18 -0.46 14.68
CA CYS A 45 4.80 -0.54 13.27
C CYS A 45 4.80 -1.99 12.78
N THR A 46 4.16 -2.20 11.64
CA THR A 46 4.31 -3.42 10.85
C THR A 46 4.77 -3.10 9.45
N PHE A 47 5.45 -4.07 8.85
CA PHE A 47 5.83 -4.05 7.45
C PHE A 47 5.09 -5.17 6.75
N HIS A 48 4.49 -4.86 5.62
CA HIS A 48 3.87 -5.85 4.75
C HIS A 48 4.08 -5.46 3.29
N HIS A 49 4.05 -6.47 2.43
CA HIS A 49 4.06 -6.26 0.99
C HIS A 49 2.81 -5.47 0.56
N PHE A 50 2.92 -4.55 -0.40
CA PHE A 50 1.80 -3.67 -0.80
C PHE A 50 0.56 -4.44 -1.29
N GLN A 51 0.76 -5.62 -1.89
CA GLN A 51 -0.31 -6.51 -2.35
C GLN A 51 -0.75 -7.54 -1.30
N LEU A 52 -0.20 -7.48 -0.09
CA LEU A 52 -0.69 -8.29 1.01
C LEU A 52 -2.13 -7.88 1.26
N ALA A 53 -3.03 -8.83 1.43
CA ALA A 53 -4.43 -8.48 1.31
C ALA A 53 -5.00 -7.64 2.47
N HIS A 54 -4.93 -7.95 3.76
CA HIS A 54 -5.30 -7.07 4.89
C HIS A 54 -6.71 -6.38 4.94
N THR A 55 -7.22 -6.26 6.16
CA THR A 55 -8.37 -5.40 6.50
C THR A 55 -8.22 -4.92 7.93
N SER A 56 -9.18 -4.11 8.37
CA SER A 56 -9.32 -3.76 9.77
C SER A 56 -10.75 -3.94 10.22
N GLU A 57 -10.92 -4.56 11.38
CA GLU A 57 -12.23 -4.70 12.01
C GLU A 57 -12.85 -3.35 12.39
N PRO A 58 -14.20 -3.28 12.50
CA PRO A 58 -14.89 -2.12 13.03
C PRO A 58 -14.36 -1.71 14.40
N ASN A 59 -14.19 -0.39 14.60
CA ASN A 59 -13.78 0.13 15.90
C ASN A 59 -14.99 0.26 16.84
N ASN A 60 -15.13 -0.67 17.78
CA ASN A 60 -16.20 -0.70 18.78
C ASN A 60 -15.85 0.04 20.09
N SER A 61 -14.75 0.78 20.14
CA SER A 61 -14.33 1.55 21.32
C SER A 61 -14.80 3.00 21.26
N ASP A 62 -14.72 3.71 22.39
CA ASP A 62 -14.97 5.15 22.51
C ASP A 62 -13.76 6.01 22.08
N ARG A 63 -12.67 5.40 21.61
CA ARG A 63 -11.43 6.08 21.21
C ARG A 63 -11.13 5.91 19.74
N ARG A 64 -10.48 6.91 19.13
CA ARG A 64 -10.00 6.83 17.74
C ARG A 64 -8.78 5.92 17.64
N ARG A 65 -8.79 4.99 16.67
CA ARG A 65 -7.61 4.28 16.18
C ARG A 65 -7.01 5.05 15.01
N ILE A 66 -5.76 5.49 15.12
CA ILE A 66 -5.06 6.23 14.06
C ILE A 66 -3.83 5.42 13.65
N GLY A 67 -3.73 5.13 12.35
CA GLY A 67 -2.55 4.54 11.72
C GLY A 67 -1.95 5.50 10.70
N ILE A 68 -0.62 5.46 10.55
CA ILE A 68 0.11 6.21 9.52
C ILE A 68 0.76 5.19 8.59
N LEU A 69 0.50 5.32 7.29
CA LEU A 69 1.05 4.44 6.27
C LEU A 69 2.18 5.15 5.53
N PHE A 70 3.31 4.46 5.38
CA PHE A 70 4.37 4.82 4.47
C PHE A 70 4.53 3.71 3.43
N VAL A 71 4.61 4.07 2.16
CA VAL A 71 4.84 3.13 1.07
C VAL A 71 6.23 3.37 0.50
N PHE A 72 7.04 2.32 0.45
CA PHE A 72 8.40 2.37 -0.08
C PHE A 72 8.50 1.54 -1.34
N CYS A 73 9.25 2.03 -2.32
CA CYS A 73 9.62 1.26 -3.50
C CYS A 73 11.06 1.58 -3.91
N PRO A 74 11.77 0.64 -4.55
CA PRO A 74 13.05 0.93 -5.19
C PRO A 74 12.91 1.99 -6.30
N THR A 75 13.97 2.75 -6.55
CA THR A 75 13.97 3.83 -7.56
C THR A 75 13.73 3.35 -9.00
N HIS A 76 13.96 2.07 -9.28
CA HIS A 76 13.68 1.47 -10.60
C HIS A 76 12.19 1.17 -10.84
N VAL A 77 11.32 1.28 -9.83
CA VAL A 77 9.87 1.10 -10.01
C VAL A 77 9.32 2.29 -10.76
N LYS A 78 8.60 2.03 -11.85
CA LYS A 78 7.95 3.07 -12.65
C LYS A 78 6.48 3.20 -12.26
N PRO A 79 5.99 4.40 -11.92
CA PRO A 79 4.58 4.58 -11.65
C PRO A 79 3.75 4.43 -12.93
N THR A 80 2.52 3.94 -12.78
CA THR A 80 1.62 3.70 -13.90
C THR A 80 0.62 4.84 -14.14
N THR A 81 0.56 5.82 -13.24
CA THR A 81 -0.27 7.03 -13.33
C THR A 81 0.59 8.27 -13.58
N GLU A 82 0.00 9.44 -13.82
CA GLU A 82 0.76 10.66 -14.16
C GLU A 82 1.23 11.47 -12.93
N LEU A 83 0.42 11.54 -11.87
CA LEU A 83 0.72 12.36 -10.69
C LEU A 83 1.25 11.50 -9.54
N ASN A 84 2.56 11.23 -9.59
CA ASN A 84 3.25 10.32 -8.69
C ASN A 84 4.57 10.96 -8.28
N SER A 85 4.52 11.69 -7.16
CA SER A 85 5.73 12.18 -6.51
C SER A 85 6.21 11.21 -5.44
N ALA A 86 7.52 11.07 -5.30
CA ALA A 86 8.13 10.34 -4.21
C ALA A 86 9.27 11.15 -3.59
N ILE A 87 9.63 10.82 -2.35
CA ILE A 87 10.79 11.39 -1.66
C ILE A 87 11.88 10.32 -1.61
N LEU A 88 13.07 10.65 -2.08
CA LEU A 88 14.23 9.78 -1.96
C LEU A 88 14.69 9.74 -0.50
N VAL A 89 14.51 8.61 0.16
CA VAL A 89 14.85 8.42 1.59
C VAL A 89 16.18 7.71 1.81
N ARG A 90 16.74 7.06 0.77
CA ARG A 90 17.99 6.29 0.87
C ARG A 90 18.72 6.22 -0.47
N SER A 91 20.04 6.39 -0.43
CA SER A 91 20.94 6.22 -1.58
C SER A 91 20.69 7.26 -2.70
N GLU A 92 20.67 6.84 -3.96
CA GLU A 92 20.58 7.69 -5.16
C GLU A 92 19.44 7.25 -6.10
N ASP A 93 18.84 8.18 -6.82
CA ASP A 93 17.92 7.90 -7.92
C ASP A 93 18.62 8.08 -9.27
N LYS A 94 18.79 6.98 -10.00
CA LYS A 94 19.39 6.93 -11.34
C LYS A 94 18.36 6.79 -12.46
N PHE A 95 17.08 6.61 -12.13
CA PHE A 95 16.02 6.32 -13.09
C PHE A 95 15.13 7.54 -13.35
N GLY A 96 14.89 8.38 -12.35
CA GLY A 96 14.10 9.60 -12.50
C GLY A 96 12.65 9.36 -12.89
N TYR A 97 12.07 8.21 -12.50
CA TYR A 97 10.69 7.85 -12.83
C TYR A 97 9.64 8.54 -11.96
N TRP A 98 10.02 9.05 -10.79
CA TRP A 98 9.13 9.69 -9.85
C TRP A 98 9.35 11.20 -9.85
N ASN A 99 8.26 11.96 -9.82
CA ASN A 99 8.35 13.42 -9.73
C ASN A 99 8.85 13.83 -8.34
N SER A 100 9.60 14.93 -8.26
CA SER A 100 9.91 15.56 -6.97
C SER A 100 8.70 16.39 -6.53
N GLY A 101 8.12 16.04 -5.39
CA GLY A 101 7.17 16.92 -4.70
C GLY A 101 7.90 18.05 -3.98
N PRO A 102 7.18 19.08 -3.52
CA PRO A 102 7.77 20.06 -2.62
C PRO A 102 8.23 19.37 -1.31
N ILE A 103 9.16 19.98 -0.56
CA ILE A 103 9.59 19.54 0.78
C ILE A 103 8.99 20.50 1.83
N PRO A 104 8.28 20.01 2.86
CA PRO A 104 7.49 20.89 3.71
C PRO A 104 8.40 21.69 4.65
N GLU A 105 8.35 23.01 4.55
CA GLU A 105 9.16 23.91 5.38
C GLU A 105 8.44 24.31 6.68
N SER A 106 7.12 24.13 6.72
CA SER A 106 6.28 24.45 7.88
C SER A 106 5.01 23.60 7.93
N GLY A 107 4.34 23.60 9.08
CA GLY A 107 3.03 22.99 9.20
C GLY A 107 2.02 23.70 8.30
N LEU A 108 1.26 22.93 7.53
CA LEU A 108 0.29 23.44 6.55
C LEU A 108 0.91 24.33 5.46
N ASP A 109 2.13 24.02 5.04
CA ASP A 109 2.82 24.71 3.95
C ASP A 109 1.95 24.84 2.69
N ALA A 110 1.87 26.07 2.16
CA ALA A 110 0.97 26.38 1.06
C ALA A 110 1.34 25.66 -0.25
N ALA A 111 2.62 25.39 -0.50
CA ALA A 111 3.05 24.64 -1.68
C ALA A 111 2.66 23.16 -1.55
N HIS A 112 2.76 22.58 -0.35
CA HIS A 112 2.30 21.21 -0.08
C HIS A 112 0.80 21.06 -0.21
N LEU A 113 0.03 22.01 0.32
CA LEU A 113 -1.43 21.96 0.20
C LEU A 113 -1.88 22.06 -1.27
N ARG A 114 -1.19 22.85 -2.09
CA ARG A 114 -1.42 22.88 -3.55
C ARG A 114 -1.11 21.53 -4.20
N HIS A 115 0.07 20.97 -3.92
CA HIS A 115 0.48 19.66 -4.43
C HIS A 115 -0.50 18.54 -4.04
N TYR A 116 -0.94 18.53 -2.77
CA TYR A 116 -1.96 17.60 -2.28
C TYR A 116 -3.29 17.76 -3.02
N ASN A 117 -3.76 18.99 -3.24
CA ASN A 117 -5.00 19.24 -3.97
C ASN A 117 -4.93 18.74 -5.42
N ASP A 118 -3.79 18.93 -6.09
CA ASP A 118 -3.60 18.46 -7.46
C ASP A 118 -3.49 16.93 -7.52
N PHE A 119 -2.79 16.31 -6.56
CA PHE A 119 -2.81 14.86 -6.37
C PHE A 119 -4.23 14.34 -6.16
N TRP A 120 -5.00 14.94 -5.26
CA TRP A 120 -6.36 14.50 -4.95
C TRP A 120 -7.27 14.59 -6.18
N LYS A 121 -7.22 15.70 -6.93
CA LYS A 121 -7.98 15.84 -8.20
C LYS A 121 -7.64 14.73 -9.19
N SER A 122 -6.36 14.38 -9.33
CA SER A 122 -5.92 13.29 -10.20
C SER A 122 -6.35 11.92 -9.68
N TYR A 123 -6.30 11.71 -8.37
CA TYR A 123 -6.63 10.44 -7.72
C TYR A 123 -8.12 10.10 -7.83
N VAL A 124 -9.01 11.09 -7.71
CA VAL A 124 -10.47 10.89 -7.82
C VAL A 124 -10.99 11.06 -9.24
N ASN A 125 -10.14 11.41 -10.20
CA ASN A 125 -10.56 11.57 -11.59
C ASN A 125 -10.92 10.19 -12.18
N PRO A 126 -12.18 9.96 -12.61
CA PRO A 126 -12.60 8.67 -13.16
C PRO A 126 -11.87 8.28 -14.45
N GLU A 127 -11.27 9.24 -15.18
CA GLU A 127 -10.47 8.95 -16.37
C GLU A 127 -9.07 8.40 -16.02
N ASN A 128 -8.64 8.51 -14.76
CA ASN A 128 -7.36 7.99 -14.31
C ASN A 128 -7.50 6.52 -13.93
N ILE A 129 -7.17 5.64 -14.87
CA ILE A 129 -7.29 4.19 -14.68
C ILE A 129 -6.12 3.68 -13.84
N PHE A 130 -6.41 3.06 -12.70
CA PHE A 130 -5.38 2.43 -11.87
C PHE A 130 -4.96 1.07 -12.43
N GLU A 131 -3.78 0.57 -12.05
CA GLU A 131 -3.25 -0.71 -12.56
C GLU A 131 -4.17 -1.90 -12.28
N ALA A 132 -4.85 -1.89 -11.13
CA ALA A 132 -5.84 -2.91 -10.77
C ALA A 132 -7.01 -2.98 -11.78
N GLU A 133 -7.36 -1.85 -12.40
CA GLU A 133 -8.45 -1.74 -13.38
C GLU A 133 -7.96 -2.03 -14.80
N ARG A 134 -6.69 -1.75 -15.12
CA ARG A 134 -6.09 -2.05 -16.44
C ARG A 134 -6.09 -3.55 -16.78
N SER A 135 -5.85 -4.40 -15.79
CA SER A 135 -5.81 -5.87 -16.00
C SER A 135 -7.18 -6.47 -16.31
N ALA A 136 -8.27 -5.78 -15.96
CA ALA A 136 -9.63 -6.21 -16.30
C ALA A 136 -10.06 -5.81 -17.72
N ALA A 137 -9.45 -4.76 -18.30
CA ALA A 137 -9.77 -4.26 -19.63
C ALA A 137 -9.07 -5.02 -20.78
N SER A 138 -8.13 -5.92 -20.45
CA SER A 138 -7.31 -6.65 -21.43
C SER A 138 -7.71 -8.12 -21.58
N LYS A 139 -8.91 -8.51 -21.12
CA LYS A 139 -9.50 -9.85 -21.26
C LYS A 139 -10.79 -9.81 -22.08
#